data_AF-A0A2P8G655-F1
#
_entry.id   AF-A0A2P8G655-F1
#
_cell.length_a   1.000
_cell.length_b   1.000
_cell.length_c   1.000
_cell.angle_alpha   90.00
_cell.angle_beta   90.00
_cell.angle_gamma   90.00
#
_symmetry.space_group_name_H-M   'P 1'
#
loop_
_entity.id
_entity.type
_entity.pdbx_description
1 polymer ?
#
loop_
_entity_poly.entity_id
_entity_poly.type
_entity_poly.pdbx_seq_one_letter_code
_entity_poly.pdbx_strand_id
1 'polypeptide(L)'
;MNLPFVKTVTQRLQLLYAVVLIAVLTLVGALGFWVVDYRDAYPMAVGCFLVFGILHIYLLSQWFGSLFESRSARAIGFTLLITLVTALAIIFVYHKIAQELFKGIGMATALVGFVFPVFVARVYQSYLEIPAREYKKWYYPVGQPLPDMDLLDLSRVLVIQFEFTKKADEAAFTNFRAKAPHSMLFGELFFIFLNDYNDRNPGSPVEYLAPDGTPYGWLFYKKQPWYKRRVYMDPDLTFQANHIVDNETIVAVRG
;
A
#
# COMPACT_ATOMS: atom_id res chain seq x y z
N MET A 1 14.78 -9.36 0.95
CA MET A 1 15.96 -9.81 1.71
C MET A 1 15.82 -11.31 1.87
N ASN A 2 16.49 -12.09 1.02
CA ASN A 2 16.45 -13.55 1.08
C ASN A 2 17.44 -14.00 2.14
N LEU A 3 16.93 -14.52 3.27
CA LEU A 3 17.77 -15.18 4.26
C LEU A 3 17.75 -16.70 3.95
N PRO A 4 18.91 -17.28 3.61
CA PRO A 4 19.02 -18.72 3.40
C PRO A 4 19.04 -19.37 4.78
N PHE A 5 18.08 -20.24 5.08
CA PHE A 5 18.18 -21.42 5.97
C PHE A 5 16.77 -21.99 6.15
N VAL A 6 16.25 -22.69 5.14
CA VAL A 6 15.10 -23.57 5.33
C VAL A 6 15.59 -24.82 6.03
N LYS A 7 15.80 -24.75 7.35
CA LYS A 7 15.79 -25.96 8.17
C LYS A 7 14.38 -26.53 8.06
N THR A 8 14.25 -27.78 7.64
CA THR A 8 12.99 -28.52 7.68
C THR A 8 12.62 -28.74 9.15
N VAL A 9 11.88 -27.77 9.70
CA VAL A 9 11.50 -27.80 11.10
C VAL A 9 10.41 -28.86 11.30
N THR A 10 10.66 -29.77 12.23
CA THR A 10 9.77 -30.88 12.57
C THR A 10 8.55 -30.37 13.35
N GLN A 11 7.36 -30.94 13.09
CA GLN A 11 6.11 -30.63 13.82
C GLN A 11 6.27 -30.73 15.35
N ARG A 12 7.18 -31.59 15.82
CA ARG A 12 7.52 -31.74 17.24
C ARG A 12 8.07 -30.45 17.86
N LEU A 13 8.88 -29.67 17.12
CA LEU A 13 9.42 -28.41 17.60
C LEU A 13 8.33 -27.34 17.70
N GLN A 14 7.38 -27.31 16.75
CA GLN A 14 6.23 -26.40 16.80
C GLN A 14 5.34 -26.69 18.02
N LEU A 15 5.09 -27.96 18.31
CA LEU A 15 4.33 -28.39 19.49
C LEU A 15 5.05 -28.02 20.78
N LEU A 16 6.36 -28.33 20.89
CA LEU A 16 7.16 -27.97 22.06
C LEU A 16 7.14 -26.45 22.30
N TYR A 17 7.34 -25.68 21.23
CA TYR A 17 7.27 -24.22 21.26
C TYR A 17 5.92 -23.73 21.77
N ALA A 18 4.82 -24.26 21.23
CA ALA A 18 3.47 -23.89 21.65
C ALA A 18 3.24 -24.20 23.13
N VAL A 19 3.63 -25.39 23.60
CA VAL A 19 3.48 -25.81 25.01
C VAL A 19 4.26 -24.89 25.94
N VAL A 20 5.53 -24.62 25.63
CA VAL A 20 6.37 -23.72 26.44
C VAL A 20 5.78 -22.32 26.46
N LEU A 21 5.34 -21.81 25.31
CA LEU A 21 4.78 -20.47 25.23
C LEU A 21 3.45 -20.35 26.00
N ILE A 22 2.56 -21.34 25.87
CA ILE A 22 1.32 -21.41 26.67
C ILE A 22 1.65 -21.40 28.15
N ALA A 23 2.59 -22.23 28.61
CA ALA A 23 2.99 -22.29 30.02
C ALA A 23 3.51 -20.94 30.53
N VAL A 24 4.38 -20.27 29.76
CA VAL A 24 4.92 -18.95 30.12
C VAL A 24 3.83 -17.88 30.15
N LEU A 25 2.96 -17.83 29.14
CA LEU A 25 1.88 -16.84 29.07
C LEU A 25 0.86 -17.05 30.19
N THR A 26 0.49 -18.30 30.47
CA THR A 26 -0.39 -18.63 31.60
C THR A 26 0.25 -18.26 32.93
N LEU A 27 1.54 -18.50 33.11
CA LEU A 27 2.25 -18.09 34.33
C LEU A 27 2.20 -16.57 34.51
N VAL A 28 2.51 -15.80 33.46
CA VAL A 28 2.45 -14.33 33.49
C VAL A 28 1.04 -13.83 33.81
N GLY A 29 0.01 -14.41 33.18
CA GLY A 29 -1.38 -14.08 33.48
C GLY A 29 -1.80 -14.45 34.91
N ALA A 30 -1.28 -15.56 35.45
CA ALA A 30 -1.57 -16.02 36.81
C ALA A 30 -0.83 -15.22 37.89
N LEU A 31 0.34 -14.65 37.61
CA LEU A 31 1.08 -13.81 38.57
C LEU A 31 0.28 -12.60 39.04
N GLY A 32 -0.62 -12.09 38.20
CA GLY A 32 -1.55 -11.01 38.54
C GLY A 32 -2.54 -11.34 39.65
N PHE A 33 -2.67 -12.61 40.04
CA PHE A 33 -3.44 -13.02 41.23
C PHE A 33 -2.61 -12.93 42.53
N TRP A 34 -1.30 -13.20 42.45
CA TRP A 34 -0.46 -13.43 43.65
C TRP A 34 0.29 -12.18 44.12
N VAL A 35 0.65 -11.29 43.21
CA VAL A 35 1.69 -10.28 43.47
C VAL A 35 1.14 -8.85 43.55
N VAL A 36 0.09 -8.54 42.80
CA VAL A 36 -0.38 -7.16 42.57
C VAL A 36 -1.89 -7.13 42.52
N ASP A 37 -2.49 -6.01 42.93
CA ASP A 37 -3.91 -5.74 42.73
C ASP A 37 -4.31 -5.88 41.25
N TYR A 38 -5.50 -6.44 41.01
CA TYR A 38 -6.01 -6.71 39.66
C TYR A 38 -5.99 -5.48 38.74
N ARG A 39 -6.24 -4.29 39.32
CA ARG A 39 -6.24 -3.00 38.61
C ARG A 39 -4.90 -2.71 37.91
N ASP A 40 -3.80 -3.05 38.56
CA ASP A 40 -2.44 -2.80 38.05
C ASP A 40 -1.88 -4.04 37.35
N ALA A 41 -2.29 -5.24 37.79
CA ALA A 41 -1.92 -6.50 37.16
C ALA A 41 -2.41 -6.60 35.70
N TYR A 42 -3.64 -6.14 35.41
CA TYR A 42 -4.20 -6.20 34.07
C TYR A 42 -3.38 -5.40 33.02
N PRO A 43 -3.12 -4.09 33.17
CA PRO A 43 -2.33 -3.33 32.19
C PRO A 43 -0.88 -3.85 32.11
N MET A 44 -0.31 -4.33 33.22
CA MET A 44 1.01 -4.96 33.20
C MET A 44 1.02 -6.26 32.37
N ALA A 45 -0.01 -7.11 32.53
CA ALA A 45 -0.17 -8.31 31.72
C ALA A 45 -0.32 -7.98 30.22
N VAL A 46 -1.11 -6.96 29.86
CA VAL A 46 -1.21 -6.47 28.47
C VAL A 46 0.16 -6.08 27.93
N GLY A 47 0.95 -5.33 28.70
CA GLY A 47 2.30 -4.91 28.33
C GLY A 47 3.27 -6.10 28.16
N CYS A 48 3.28 -7.04 29.10
CA CYS A 48 4.10 -8.25 29.01
C CYS A 48 3.69 -9.10 27.80
N PHE A 49 2.39 -9.30 27.58
CA PHE A 49 1.87 -10.03 26.43
C PHE A 49 2.21 -9.36 25.11
N LEU A 50 2.23 -8.03 25.05
CA LEU A 50 2.72 -7.29 23.87
C LEU A 50 4.19 -7.61 23.56
N VAL A 51 5.06 -7.58 24.58
CA VAL A 51 6.48 -7.94 24.43
C VAL A 51 6.63 -9.38 23.96
N PHE A 52 5.89 -10.32 24.56
CA PHE A 52 5.88 -11.71 24.11
C PHE A 52 5.31 -11.89 22.71
N GLY A 53 4.34 -11.08 22.29
CA GLY A 53 3.79 -11.07 20.92
C GLY A 53 4.83 -10.63 19.90
N ILE A 54 5.63 -9.61 20.21
CA ILE A 54 6.75 -9.17 19.37
C ILE A 54 7.81 -10.28 19.28
N LEU A 55 8.20 -10.85 20.41
CA LEU A 55 9.16 -11.95 20.46
C LEU A 55 8.64 -13.17 19.69
N HIS A 56 7.35 -13.48 19.80
CA HIS A 56 6.70 -14.58 19.09
C HIS A 56 6.83 -14.42 17.57
N ILE A 57 6.60 -13.23 17.01
CA ILE A 57 6.79 -12.98 15.57
C ILE A 57 8.25 -13.17 15.18
N TYR A 58 9.18 -12.62 15.95
CA TYR A 58 10.60 -12.77 15.68
C TYR A 58 10.99 -14.25 15.61
N LEU A 59 10.62 -15.03 16.63
CA LEU A 59 10.90 -16.46 16.69
C LEU A 59 10.18 -17.26 15.59
N LEU A 60 8.91 -16.94 15.30
CA LEU A 60 8.20 -17.59 14.22
C LEU A 60 8.83 -17.30 12.85
N SER A 61 9.27 -16.06 12.61
CA SER A 61 9.92 -15.68 11.34
C SER A 61 11.26 -16.40 11.15
N GLN A 62 12.00 -16.64 12.23
CA GLN A 62 13.31 -17.29 12.21
C GLN A 62 13.22 -18.82 12.17
N TRP A 63 12.36 -19.42 12.98
CA TRP A 63 12.30 -20.88 13.16
C TRP A 63 11.21 -21.54 12.32
N PHE A 64 10.14 -20.82 11.99
CA PHE A 64 8.95 -21.39 11.35
C PHE A 64 8.53 -20.55 10.13
N GLY A 65 9.49 -20.17 9.28
CA GLY A 65 9.24 -19.36 8.08
C GLY A 65 8.17 -19.94 7.13
N SER A 66 7.98 -21.27 7.12
CA SER A 66 6.91 -21.94 6.36
C SER A 66 5.49 -21.58 6.84
N LEU A 67 5.32 -21.18 8.11
CA LEU A 67 4.04 -20.66 8.61
C LEU A 67 3.76 -19.24 8.08
N PHE A 68 4.81 -18.55 7.62
CA PHE A 68 4.80 -17.22 7.01
C PHE A 68 4.84 -17.24 5.47
N GLU A 69 4.62 -18.40 4.85
CA GLU A 69 4.41 -18.47 3.39
C GLU A 69 3.29 -17.51 2.96
N SER A 70 3.56 -16.77 1.86
CA SER A 70 2.67 -15.73 1.36
C SER A 70 1.27 -16.29 1.11
N ARG A 71 0.25 -15.54 1.52
CA ARG A 71 -1.19 -15.89 1.52
C ARG A 71 -1.65 -16.96 2.51
N SER A 72 -0.77 -17.59 3.30
CA SER A 72 -1.20 -18.62 4.25
C SER A 72 -1.67 -18.03 5.57
N ALA A 73 -2.91 -18.32 5.99
CA ALA A 73 -3.44 -17.95 7.31
C ALA A 73 -2.86 -18.80 8.47
N ARG A 74 -1.89 -19.68 8.19
CA ARG A 74 -1.34 -20.64 9.16
C ARG A 74 -0.73 -20.00 10.39
N ALA A 75 0.08 -18.94 10.28
CA ALA A 75 0.64 -18.31 11.50
C ALA A 75 -0.43 -17.60 12.33
N ILE A 76 -1.44 -17.00 11.69
CA ILE A 76 -2.58 -16.41 12.42
C ILE A 76 -3.34 -17.52 13.15
N GLY A 77 -3.68 -18.61 12.47
CA GLY A 77 -4.36 -19.76 13.07
C GLY A 77 -3.56 -20.39 14.24
N PHE A 78 -2.24 -20.53 14.07
CA PHE A 78 -1.35 -21.03 15.12
C PHE A 78 -1.31 -20.10 16.34
N THR A 79 -1.19 -18.78 16.12
CA THR A 79 -1.22 -17.77 17.19
C THR A 79 -2.57 -17.77 17.91
N LEU A 80 -3.68 -17.85 17.16
CA LEU A 80 -5.03 -17.90 17.73
C LEU A 80 -5.26 -19.17 18.54
N LEU A 81 -4.73 -20.32 18.10
CA LEU A 81 -4.81 -21.57 18.86
C LEU A 81 -4.05 -21.46 20.19
N ILE A 82 -2.80 -20.96 20.17
CA ILE A 82 -2.02 -20.70 21.39
C ILE A 82 -2.77 -19.75 22.32
N THR A 83 -3.32 -18.67 21.77
CA THR A 83 -4.08 -17.66 22.53
C THR A 83 -5.32 -18.28 23.17
N LEU A 84 -6.09 -19.08 22.43
CA LEU A 84 -7.29 -19.75 22.92
C LEU A 84 -6.97 -20.73 24.06
N VAL A 85 -5.96 -21.58 23.90
CA VAL A 85 -5.55 -22.53 24.94
C VAL A 85 -5.03 -21.79 26.18
N THR A 86 -4.25 -20.72 25.98
CA THR A 86 -3.75 -19.87 27.07
C THR A 86 -4.90 -19.17 27.81
N ALA A 87 -5.89 -18.65 27.09
CA ALA A 87 -7.08 -18.01 27.68
C ALA A 87 -7.85 -19.00 28.56
N LEU A 88 -8.10 -20.21 28.06
CA LEU A 88 -8.75 -21.27 28.83
C LEU A 88 -7.93 -21.67 30.07
N ALA A 89 -6.60 -21.75 29.95
CA ALA A 89 -5.72 -22.06 31.07
C ALA A 89 -5.73 -20.95 32.14
N ILE A 90 -5.68 -19.67 31.76
CA ILE A 90 -5.79 -18.54 32.70
C ILE A 90 -7.14 -18.56 33.40
N ILE A 91 -8.25 -18.72 32.66
CA ILE A 91 -9.60 -18.80 33.23
C ILE A 91 -9.69 -19.98 34.21
N PHE A 92 -9.13 -21.14 33.85
CA PHE A 92 -9.13 -22.31 34.71
C PHE A 92 -8.34 -22.07 36.01
N VAL A 93 -7.16 -21.47 35.93
CA VAL A 93 -6.34 -21.11 37.09
C VAL A 93 -7.09 -20.16 38.01
N TYR A 94 -7.68 -19.09 37.48
CA TYR A 94 -8.46 -18.13 38.27
C TYR A 94 -9.73 -18.76 38.86
N HIS A 95 -10.40 -19.64 38.13
CA HIS A 95 -11.59 -20.32 38.64
C HIS A 95 -11.26 -21.31 39.76
N LYS A 96 -10.20 -22.13 39.61
CA LYS A 96 -9.90 -23.20 40.57
C LYS A 96 -9.02 -22.78 41.72
N ILE A 97 -8.08 -21.88 41.51
CA ILE A 97 -7.14 -21.45 42.55
C ILE A 97 -7.67 -20.19 43.24
N ALA A 98 -8.03 -19.17 42.47
CA ALA A 98 -8.48 -17.90 43.01
C ALA A 98 -9.97 -17.86 43.39
N GLN A 99 -10.77 -18.83 42.94
CA GLN A 99 -12.25 -18.83 43.05
C GLN A 99 -12.90 -17.58 42.42
N GLU A 100 -12.25 -16.99 41.43
CA GLU A 100 -12.56 -15.66 40.88
C GLU A 100 -12.73 -15.74 39.36
N LEU A 101 -13.80 -16.41 38.92
CA LEU A 101 -14.04 -16.70 37.50
C LEU A 101 -14.09 -15.43 36.63
N PHE A 102 -14.80 -14.38 37.08
CA PHE A 102 -14.95 -13.15 36.30
C PHE A 102 -13.64 -12.39 36.13
N LYS A 103 -12.76 -12.39 37.15
CA LYS A 103 -11.41 -11.84 37.05
C LYS A 103 -10.55 -12.67 36.09
N GLY A 104 -10.73 -14.00 36.06
CA GLY A 104 -10.07 -14.87 35.09
C GLY A 104 -10.47 -14.59 33.65
N ILE A 105 -11.77 -14.42 33.40
CA ILE A 105 -12.29 -14.03 32.07
C ILE A 105 -11.74 -12.66 31.68
N GLY A 106 -11.74 -11.71 32.61
CA GLY A 106 -11.16 -10.38 32.38
C GLY A 106 -9.66 -10.45 32.09
N MET A 107 -8.87 -11.23 32.84
CA MET A 107 -7.44 -11.37 32.61
C MET A 107 -7.13 -12.02 31.25
N ALA A 108 -7.97 -12.96 30.79
CA ALA A 108 -7.82 -13.58 29.48
C ALA A 108 -7.94 -12.56 28.33
N THR A 109 -8.70 -11.46 28.49
CA THR A 109 -8.77 -10.42 27.44
C THR A 109 -7.46 -9.65 27.28
N ALA A 110 -6.58 -9.65 28.30
CA ALA A 110 -5.26 -9.03 28.19
C ALA A 110 -4.38 -9.67 27.11
N LEU A 111 -4.67 -10.92 26.72
CA LEU A 111 -4.00 -11.61 25.62
C LEU A 111 -4.17 -10.90 24.26
N VAL A 112 -5.07 -9.91 24.15
CA VAL A 112 -5.10 -9.00 22.98
C VAL A 112 -3.73 -8.38 22.73
N GLY A 113 -2.94 -8.10 23.78
CA GLY A 113 -1.56 -7.62 23.66
C GLY A 113 -0.66 -8.61 22.93
N PHE A 114 -0.83 -9.92 23.15
CA PHE A 114 -0.04 -10.96 22.47
C PHE A 114 -0.43 -11.10 21.00
N VAL A 115 -1.73 -11.02 20.72
CA VAL A 115 -2.28 -11.19 19.36
C VAL A 115 -1.99 -9.99 18.47
N PHE A 116 -2.04 -8.78 19.03
CA PHE A 116 -1.96 -7.52 18.28
C PHE A 116 -0.72 -7.40 17.37
N PRO A 117 0.52 -7.64 17.85
CA PRO A 117 1.71 -7.60 17.00
C PRO A 117 1.60 -8.50 15.77
N VAL A 118 1.04 -9.71 15.92
CA VAL A 118 0.96 -10.70 14.83
C VAL A 118 0.05 -10.20 13.73
N PHE A 119 -1.09 -9.60 14.09
CA PHE A 119 -1.98 -8.96 13.12
C PHE A 119 -1.30 -7.79 12.41
N VAL A 120 -0.60 -6.92 13.15
CA VAL A 120 0.14 -5.78 12.55
C VAL A 120 1.19 -6.27 11.56
N ALA A 121 1.98 -7.28 11.92
CA ALA A 121 2.99 -7.84 11.03
C ALA A 121 2.37 -8.43 9.75
N ARG A 122 1.19 -9.06 9.87
CA ARG A 122 0.48 -9.62 8.71
C ARG A 122 -0.11 -8.55 7.80
N VAL A 123 -0.71 -7.51 8.36
CA VAL A 123 -1.18 -6.35 7.57
C VAL A 123 0.00 -5.71 6.84
N TYR A 124 1.14 -5.54 7.51
CA TYR A 124 2.35 -4.97 6.90
C TYR A 124 2.91 -5.84 5.76
N GLN A 125 2.98 -7.16 5.95
CA GLN A 125 3.40 -8.08 4.88
C GLN A 125 2.46 -8.02 3.67
N SER A 126 1.14 -8.06 3.90
CA SER A 126 0.16 -7.92 2.82
C SER A 126 0.27 -6.57 2.10
N TYR A 127 0.62 -5.49 2.83
CA TYR A 127 0.88 -4.19 2.22
C TYR A 127 2.11 -4.20 1.29
N LEU A 128 3.21 -4.85 1.71
CA LEU A 128 4.42 -4.97 0.90
C LEU A 128 4.24 -5.83 -0.35
N GLU A 129 3.28 -6.76 -0.34
CA GLU A 129 2.95 -7.59 -1.50
C GLU A 129 2.11 -6.85 -2.57
N ILE A 130 1.55 -5.68 -2.27
CA ILE A 130 0.79 -4.90 -3.24
C ILE A 130 1.76 -4.33 -4.27
N PRO A 131 1.69 -4.76 -5.56
CA PRO A 131 2.57 -4.22 -6.58
C PRO A 131 2.31 -2.73 -6.76
N ALA A 132 3.38 -1.97 -6.99
CA ALA A 132 3.24 -0.57 -7.37
C ALA A 132 2.41 -0.48 -8.66
N ARG A 133 1.52 0.52 -8.74
CA ARG A 133 0.74 0.74 -9.95
C ARG A 133 1.65 1.29 -11.03
N GLU A 134 1.83 0.52 -12.10
CA GLU A 134 2.47 1.01 -13.31
C GLU A 134 1.44 1.76 -14.14
N TYR A 135 1.76 3.01 -14.47
CA TYR A 135 0.95 3.86 -15.31
C TYR A 135 1.65 4.04 -16.66
N LYS A 136 0.86 4.03 -17.72
CA LYS A 136 1.39 4.17 -19.08
C LYS A 136 1.91 5.58 -19.30
N LYS A 137 3.20 5.68 -19.59
CA LYS A 137 3.86 6.92 -19.98
C LYS A 137 3.68 7.13 -21.49
N TRP A 138 3.42 8.36 -21.90
CA TRP A 138 3.50 8.75 -23.31
C TRP A 138 4.87 9.31 -23.62
N TYR A 139 5.42 8.98 -24.77
CA TYR A 139 6.69 9.49 -25.24
C TYR A 139 6.48 10.26 -26.53
N TYR A 140 7.22 11.36 -26.70
CA TYR A 140 7.16 12.14 -27.92
C TYR A 140 7.60 11.28 -29.11
N PRO A 141 6.76 11.15 -30.17
CA PRO A 141 7.04 10.27 -31.30
C PRO A 141 8.03 10.93 -32.28
N VAL A 142 9.33 10.80 -31.99
CA VAL A 142 10.41 11.40 -32.79
C VAL A 142 10.37 10.88 -34.24
N GLY A 143 10.31 11.81 -35.19
CA GLY A 143 10.34 11.49 -36.62
C GLY A 143 9.03 10.95 -37.19
N GLN A 144 7.97 10.84 -36.39
CA GLN A 144 6.64 10.52 -36.92
C GLN A 144 5.97 11.78 -37.49
N PRO A 145 5.21 11.65 -38.59
CA PRO A 145 4.44 12.76 -39.13
C PRO A 145 3.36 13.20 -38.13
N LEU A 146 3.04 14.50 -38.13
CA LEU A 146 1.89 15.02 -37.40
C LEU A 146 0.59 14.32 -37.89
N PRO A 147 -0.36 14.04 -36.99
CA PRO A 147 -1.67 13.51 -37.36
C PRO A 147 -2.36 14.41 -38.39
N ASP A 148 -3.05 13.78 -39.34
CA ASP A 148 -3.78 14.51 -40.38
C ASP A 148 -4.99 15.23 -39.76
N MET A 149 -4.92 16.56 -39.76
CA MET A 149 -5.94 17.42 -39.18
C MET A 149 -7.26 17.37 -39.97
N ASP A 150 -7.21 17.03 -41.26
CA ASP A 150 -8.40 17.00 -42.13
C ASP A 150 -9.28 15.77 -41.85
N LEU A 151 -8.70 14.73 -41.23
CA LEU A 151 -9.41 13.50 -40.84
C LEU A 151 -10.04 13.60 -39.44
N LEU A 152 -9.86 14.71 -38.73
CA LEU A 152 -10.40 14.87 -37.38
C LEU A 152 -11.91 15.08 -37.41
N ASP A 153 -12.63 14.27 -36.64
CA ASP A 153 -14.06 14.47 -36.40
C ASP A 153 -14.30 15.62 -35.42
N LEU A 154 -14.65 16.78 -35.97
CA LEU A 154 -14.92 18.01 -35.24
C LEU A 154 -16.39 18.14 -34.78
N SER A 155 -17.21 17.08 -34.88
CA SER A 155 -18.62 17.11 -34.48
C SER A 155 -18.82 17.48 -33.00
N ARG A 156 -17.89 17.07 -32.14
CA ARG A 156 -17.87 17.40 -30.71
C ARG A 156 -16.47 17.77 -30.27
N VAL A 157 -16.30 19.00 -29.82
CA VAL A 157 -15.02 19.54 -29.35
C VAL A 157 -15.14 19.93 -27.88
N LEU A 158 -14.20 19.46 -27.06
CA LEU A 158 -14.01 19.88 -25.68
C LEU A 158 -12.97 21.00 -25.60
N VAL A 159 -13.07 21.84 -24.58
CA VAL A 159 -12.05 22.82 -24.23
C VAL A 159 -11.41 22.38 -22.92
N ILE A 160 -10.18 21.89 -22.99
CA ILE A 160 -9.43 21.38 -21.84
C ILE A 160 -8.29 22.33 -21.46
N GLN A 161 -7.72 22.12 -20.28
CA GLN A 161 -6.55 22.83 -19.81
C GLN A 161 -5.44 21.83 -19.52
N PHE A 162 -4.28 21.98 -20.15
CA PHE A 162 -3.06 21.27 -19.78
C PHE A 162 -2.27 22.08 -18.75
N GLU A 163 -1.79 21.42 -17.72
CA GLU A 163 -0.96 22.03 -16.68
C GLU A 163 0.36 21.25 -16.61
N PHE A 164 1.46 21.88 -17.03
CA PHE A 164 2.80 21.27 -17.01
C PHE A 164 3.92 22.32 -17.04
N THR A 165 5.14 21.91 -16.71
CA THR A 165 6.32 22.80 -16.70
C THR A 165 6.96 22.84 -18.08
N LYS A 166 7.47 23.99 -18.54
CA LYS A 166 8.05 24.06 -19.89
C LYS A 166 9.41 23.41 -19.95
N LYS A 167 10.20 23.55 -18.88
CA LYS A 167 11.52 22.94 -18.73
C LYS A 167 11.53 21.85 -17.66
N ALA A 168 12.52 20.97 -17.73
CA ALA A 168 12.67 19.89 -16.75
C ALA A 168 13.06 20.40 -15.33
N ASP A 169 13.78 21.52 -15.26
CA ASP A 169 14.27 22.14 -14.02
C ASP A 169 13.30 23.16 -13.41
N GLU A 170 12.20 23.44 -14.09
CA GLU A 170 11.22 24.44 -13.67
C GLU A 170 10.21 23.84 -12.68
N ALA A 171 10.03 24.50 -11.53
CA ALA A 171 9.06 24.08 -10.52
C ALA A 171 7.64 24.62 -10.77
N ALA A 172 7.52 25.71 -11.54
CA ALA A 172 6.26 26.39 -11.77
C ALA A 172 5.48 25.75 -12.93
N PHE A 173 4.27 25.26 -12.64
CA PHE A 173 3.36 24.76 -13.66
C PHE A 173 2.80 25.92 -14.49
N THR A 174 2.80 25.77 -15.80
CA THR A 174 2.10 26.67 -16.74
C THR A 174 0.79 26.02 -17.18
N ASN A 175 -0.27 26.81 -17.26
CA ASN A 175 -1.57 26.36 -17.77
C ASN A 175 -1.73 26.75 -19.24
N PHE A 176 -2.12 25.80 -20.06
CA PHE A 176 -2.37 25.96 -21.49
C PHE A 176 -3.78 25.48 -21.83
N ARG A 177 -4.53 26.27 -22.59
CA ARG A 177 -5.87 25.90 -23.03
C ARG A 177 -5.82 25.31 -24.42
N ALA A 178 -6.44 24.14 -24.62
CA ALA A 178 -6.48 23.44 -25.90
C ALA A 178 -7.91 23.02 -26.26
N LYS A 179 -8.19 22.95 -27.56
CA LYS A 179 -9.43 22.38 -28.10
C LYS A 179 -9.15 20.93 -28.48
N ALA A 180 -9.96 20.01 -27.97
CA ALA A 180 -9.79 18.58 -28.12
C ALA A 180 -11.03 17.97 -28.78
N PRO A 181 -10.94 17.45 -30.01
CA PRO A 181 -12.01 16.64 -30.57
C PRO A 181 -12.26 15.42 -29.68
N HIS A 182 -13.54 15.13 -29.40
CA HIS A 182 -13.93 14.15 -28.38
C HIS A 182 -13.52 12.71 -28.74
N SER A 183 -13.41 12.42 -30.04
CA SER A 183 -13.05 11.12 -30.61
C SER A 183 -11.54 10.96 -30.90
N MET A 184 -10.73 12.01 -30.73
CA MET A 184 -9.29 11.98 -30.97
C MET A 184 -8.55 11.24 -29.86
N LEU A 185 -7.44 10.58 -30.20
CA LEU A 185 -6.53 10.02 -29.21
C LEU A 185 -5.88 11.11 -28.37
N PHE A 186 -5.76 10.87 -27.07
CA PHE A 186 -5.21 11.85 -26.14
C PHE A 186 -3.75 12.19 -26.47
N GLY A 187 -2.93 11.18 -26.75
CA GLY A 187 -1.51 11.35 -27.08
C GLY A 187 -1.28 12.12 -28.39
N GLU A 188 -2.15 11.96 -29.38
CA GLU A 188 -2.08 12.71 -30.64
C GLU A 188 -2.34 14.19 -30.44
N LEU A 189 -3.34 14.54 -29.61
CA LEU A 189 -3.59 15.95 -29.31
C LEU A 189 -2.38 16.57 -28.61
N PHE A 190 -1.77 15.85 -27.67
CA PHE A 190 -0.60 16.35 -26.96
C PHE A 190 0.61 16.48 -27.89
N PHE A 191 0.77 15.58 -28.85
CA PHE A 191 1.78 15.69 -29.92
C PHE A 191 1.60 16.95 -30.76
N ILE A 192 0.40 17.18 -31.28
CA ILE A 192 0.07 18.38 -32.07
C ILE A 192 0.28 19.64 -31.23
N PHE A 193 -0.22 19.63 -30.00
CA PHE A 193 -0.12 20.76 -29.08
C PHE A 193 1.36 21.17 -28.86
N LEU A 194 2.26 20.23 -28.62
CA LEU A 194 3.67 20.53 -28.37
C LEU A 194 4.35 21.14 -29.61
N ASN A 195 4.08 20.60 -30.80
CA ASN A 195 4.63 21.14 -32.05
C ASN A 195 4.10 22.55 -32.33
N ASP A 196 2.78 22.71 -32.35
CA ASP A 196 2.13 24.00 -32.61
C ASP A 196 2.56 25.08 -31.61
N TYR A 197 2.71 24.71 -30.33
CA TYR A 197 3.15 25.65 -29.31
C TYR A 197 4.60 26.08 -29.54
N ASN A 198 5.50 25.14 -29.80
CA ASN A 198 6.92 25.41 -29.98
C ASN A 198 7.22 26.21 -31.25
N ASP A 199 6.52 25.92 -32.34
CA ASP A 199 6.64 26.67 -33.60
C ASP A 199 6.20 28.13 -33.44
N ARG A 200 5.13 28.37 -32.66
CA ARG A 200 4.62 29.71 -32.38
C ARG A 200 5.45 30.46 -31.32
N ASN A 201 6.17 29.75 -30.46
CA ASN A 201 6.89 30.31 -29.33
C ASN A 201 8.37 29.87 -29.30
N PRO A 202 9.15 30.16 -30.36
CA PRO A 202 10.54 29.68 -30.45
C PRO A 202 11.46 30.22 -29.35
N GLY A 203 11.12 31.36 -28.73
CA GLY A 203 11.88 31.93 -27.61
C GLY A 203 11.64 31.26 -26.25
N SER A 204 10.60 30.44 -26.12
CA SER A 204 10.26 29.74 -24.86
C SER A 204 9.62 28.38 -25.18
N PRO A 205 10.33 27.46 -25.84
CA PRO A 205 9.79 26.16 -26.20
C PRO A 205 9.58 25.28 -24.95
N VAL A 206 8.67 24.32 -25.08
CA VAL A 206 8.52 23.20 -24.16
C VAL A 206 9.55 22.13 -24.50
N GLU A 207 10.32 21.72 -23.51
CA GLU A 207 11.27 20.62 -23.63
C GLU A 207 10.53 19.28 -23.64
N TYR A 208 10.64 18.57 -24.76
CA TYR A 208 10.07 17.22 -24.94
C TYR A 208 11.16 16.14 -25.14
N LEU A 209 12.42 16.55 -25.37
CA LEU A 209 13.60 15.68 -25.40
C LEU A 209 14.55 16.04 -24.25
N ALA A 210 15.21 15.02 -23.71
CA ALA A 210 16.34 15.17 -22.81
C ALA A 210 17.62 15.58 -23.58
N PRO A 211 18.67 16.05 -22.87
CA PRO A 211 19.92 16.49 -23.52
C PRO A 211 20.62 15.42 -24.35
N ASP A 212 20.37 14.13 -24.06
CA ASP A 212 20.89 12.99 -24.81
C ASP A 212 20.04 12.61 -26.03
N GLY A 213 18.96 13.37 -26.31
CA GLY A 213 18.03 13.14 -27.41
C GLY A 213 16.92 12.13 -27.11
N THR A 214 16.86 11.57 -25.89
CA THR A 214 15.78 10.65 -25.52
C THR A 214 14.48 11.42 -25.22
N PRO A 215 13.31 10.96 -25.68
CA PRO A 215 12.05 11.63 -25.38
C PRO A 215 11.68 11.44 -23.91
N TYR A 216 11.22 12.53 -23.26
CA TYR A 216 10.69 12.44 -21.91
C TYR A 216 9.42 11.57 -21.86
N GLY A 217 9.28 10.79 -20.79
CA GLY A 217 8.06 10.05 -20.50
C GLY A 217 7.06 10.91 -19.73
N TRP A 218 5.91 11.17 -20.33
CA TRP A 218 4.84 11.98 -19.75
C TRP A 218 3.75 11.13 -19.12
N LEU A 219 3.40 11.47 -17.88
CA LEU A 219 2.27 10.91 -17.14
C LEU A 219 1.16 11.95 -17.05
N PHE A 220 -0.04 11.54 -17.41
CA PHE A 220 -1.21 12.42 -17.40
C PHE A 220 -2.19 12.00 -16.32
N TYR A 221 -2.68 12.97 -15.55
CA TYR A 221 -3.75 12.73 -14.60
C TYR A 221 -4.68 13.93 -14.48
N LYS A 222 -5.94 13.65 -14.12
CA LYS A 222 -6.95 14.68 -13.88
C LYS A 222 -6.60 15.45 -12.61
N LYS A 223 -6.61 16.78 -12.66
CA LYS A 223 -6.45 17.61 -11.47
C LYS A 223 -7.64 17.36 -10.55
N GLN A 224 -7.37 16.90 -9.33
CA GLN A 224 -8.40 16.57 -8.36
C GLN A 224 -8.07 17.19 -7.00
N PRO A 225 -9.08 17.39 -6.14
CA PRO A 225 -8.86 17.78 -4.75
C PRO A 225 -7.93 16.79 -4.04
N TRP A 226 -7.14 17.29 -3.09
CA TRP A 226 -6.11 16.53 -2.38
C TRP A 226 -6.63 15.26 -1.67
N TYR A 227 -7.92 15.22 -1.32
CA TYR A 227 -8.57 14.08 -0.66
C TYR A 227 -9.07 13.00 -1.62
N LYS A 228 -9.07 13.25 -2.94
CA LYS A 228 -9.46 12.25 -3.95
C LYS A 228 -8.22 11.58 -4.54
N ARG A 229 -8.38 10.31 -4.89
CA ARG A 229 -7.35 9.53 -5.56
C ARG A 229 -7.15 10.04 -6.98
N ARG A 230 -5.90 10.36 -7.35
CA ARG A 230 -5.52 10.72 -8.73
C ARG A 230 -6.02 9.68 -9.74
N VAL A 231 -6.64 10.16 -10.81
CA VAL A 231 -7.09 9.35 -11.94
C VAL A 231 -6.14 9.64 -13.10
N TYR A 232 -5.37 8.62 -13.48
CA TYR A 232 -4.41 8.68 -14.58
C TYR A 232 -5.09 8.34 -15.89
N MET A 233 -4.60 8.93 -16.98
CA MET A 233 -5.12 8.73 -18.33
C MET A 233 -4.24 7.75 -19.10
N ASP A 234 -4.85 7.02 -20.04
CA ASP A 234 -4.12 6.26 -21.05
C ASP A 234 -3.97 7.13 -22.30
N PRO A 235 -2.74 7.44 -22.75
CA PRO A 235 -2.53 8.29 -23.92
C PRO A 235 -3.01 7.66 -25.23
N ASP A 236 -3.18 6.34 -25.29
CA ASP A 236 -3.63 5.62 -26.48
C ASP A 236 -5.15 5.45 -26.50
N LEU A 237 -5.86 6.07 -25.56
CA LEU A 237 -7.31 6.14 -25.53
C LEU A 237 -7.80 7.52 -25.94
N THR A 238 -9.02 7.57 -26.48
CA THR A 238 -9.66 8.82 -26.87
C THR A 238 -10.05 9.67 -25.66
N PHE A 239 -10.36 10.95 -25.87
CA PHE A 239 -10.93 11.82 -24.82
C PHE A 239 -12.20 11.21 -24.20
N GLN A 240 -13.07 10.62 -25.03
CA GLN A 240 -14.25 9.90 -24.59
C GLN A 240 -13.91 8.69 -23.69
N ALA A 241 -12.97 7.85 -24.12
CA ALA A 241 -12.60 6.63 -23.41
C ALA A 241 -11.84 6.92 -22.09
N ASN A 242 -11.11 8.03 -22.02
CA ASN A 242 -10.55 8.56 -20.78
C ASN A 242 -11.58 9.31 -19.90
N HIS A 243 -12.86 9.35 -20.32
CA HIS A 243 -13.95 10.05 -19.66
C HIS A 243 -13.64 11.53 -19.37
N ILE A 244 -12.94 12.20 -20.29
CA ILE A 244 -12.59 13.61 -20.15
C ILE A 244 -13.83 14.46 -20.48
N VAL A 245 -14.08 15.47 -19.65
CA VAL A 245 -15.22 16.39 -19.82
C VAL A 245 -14.74 17.80 -20.14
N ASP A 246 -15.67 18.67 -20.52
CA ASP A 246 -15.35 20.05 -20.87
C ASP A 246 -14.82 20.84 -19.66
N ASN A 247 -13.89 21.77 -19.93
CA ASN A 247 -13.17 22.58 -18.95
C ASN A 247 -12.39 21.80 -17.88
N GLU A 248 -12.06 20.53 -18.14
CA GLU A 248 -11.26 19.73 -17.22
C GLU A 248 -9.78 20.09 -17.31
N THR A 249 -9.09 20.11 -16.15
CA THR A 249 -7.65 20.36 -16.06
C THR A 249 -6.88 19.05 -15.97
N ILE A 250 -5.92 18.90 -16.87
CA ILE A 250 -5.10 17.72 -17.06
C ILE A 250 -3.68 18.09 -16.72
N VAL A 251 -3.13 17.48 -15.68
CA VAL A 251 -1.74 17.71 -15.29
C VAL A 251 -0.87 16.71 -16.04
N ALA A 252 0.15 17.22 -16.72
CA ALA A 252 1.17 16.40 -17.36
C ALA A 252 2.49 16.54 -16.58
N VAL A 253 3.06 15.41 -16.18
CA VAL A 253 4.30 15.37 -15.39
C VAL A 253 5.30 14.52 -16.15
N ARG A 254 6.52 15.05 -16.33
CA ARG A 254 7.65 14.28 -16.84
C ARG A 254 8.14 13.34 -15.74
N GLY A 255 8.43 12.09 -16.08
CA GLY A 255 9.04 11.13 -15.17
C GLY A 255 10.13 10.32 -15.82
#